data_AF-A0A1Y3SFH3-F1
#
_entry.id   AF-A0A1Y3SFH3-F1
#
_cell.length_a   1.000
_cell.length_b   1.000
_cell.length_c   1.000
_cell.angle_alpha   90.00
_cell.angle_beta   90.00
_cell.angle_gamma   90.00
#
_symmetry.space_group_name_H-M   'P 1'
#
loop_
_entity.id
_entity.type
_entity.pdbx_description
1 polymer ?
#
loop_
_entity_poly.entity_id
_entity_poly.type
_entity_poly.pdbx_seq_one_letter_code
_entity_poly.pdbx_strand_id
1 'polypeptide(L)'
;MGKFWPFRRNSSNDGTNASSIQTVAQNVEYQNIIRLQDPDDGFIVEYELAQIDALQTMNSDVREKIAAGLNDVELRIQKNEDRIQVLRVEEDRLTNHADSFDYAVAVASGLLTGTIDAFFVDEFDISKSKGWSNQQINTLVMRAARKEGYTGDRLSGAIKKLEDKYKFAGDGVYQLAENAGHNISNKSHHLDDFRHHPTIIGLIYSLITQFSSDHIAFFSNRYGENFSFLVADDGDLIGHTFKEKIIAGTFNWVKHLISDMSGSNKTSGTGMGLPGPLLATLKEISALPAINETELSEVVNDLFVNKKFNLQSEIALGAELGRQSLPVILNEVLVRAFYFVRHFSKEYQKAKNLNYIQWENVLPIKYRTIARMLTISTGTFMAVDMADAAIRSAVKSGGNAVGFASSFVLRVNFVGIGRFVIALGTDIGMEIQRQRVQNEQIQIYMEQIHLCNARVFYKQADMWLSAKEAGLAIRDAYQSVERAVALYDRTLVENDRALTDIQKNVKAIKKKNAGLIDDILEDL
;
A
#
# COMPACT_ATOMS: atom_id res chain seq x y z
N MET A 1 2.52 43.12 43.03
CA MET A 1 2.46 44.26 43.96
C MET A 1 3.74 44.28 44.79
N GLY A 2 4.43 45.42 44.87
CA GLY A 2 5.48 45.71 45.88
C GLY A 2 6.91 45.30 45.49
N LYS A 3 7.81 46.22 45.08
CA LYS A 3 8.67 47.13 45.90
C LYS A 3 9.96 46.43 46.38
N PHE A 4 11.14 46.75 45.80
CA PHE A 4 12.10 47.84 46.11
C PHE A 4 13.20 47.44 47.15
N TRP A 5 14.47 47.64 46.73
CA TRP A 5 15.83 47.73 47.37
C TRP A 5 15.87 48.03 48.92
N PRO A 6 16.96 47.81 49.72
CA PRO A 6 18.31 48.25 49.35
C PRO A 6 19.63 47.66 49.93
N PHE A 7 20.73 48.06 49.25
CA PHE A 7 22.14 48.14 49.64
C PHE A 7 22.44 48.80 51.01
N ARG A 8 23.51 48.37 51.71
CA ARG A 8 24.38 49.26 52.52
C ARG A 8 25.82 48.72 52.70
N ARG A 9 26.77 49.67 52.67
CA ARG A 9 28.25 49.60 52.75
C ARG A 9 28.81 49.49 54.19
N ASN A 10 30.10 49.13 54.29
CA ASN A 10 31.20 49.76 55.07
C ASN A 10 32.53 49.26 54.44
N SER A 11 33.57 50.01 54.03
CA SER A 11 34.31 51.22 54.44
C SER A 11 35.51 50.97 55.39
N SER A 12 36.73 51.05 54.86
CA SER A 12 37.97 51.63 55.46
C SER A 12 39.14 51.36 54.47
N ASN A 13 39.60 52.30 53.63
CA ASN A 13 40.47 53.48 53.82
C ASN A 13 41.99 53.20 53.97
N ASP A 14 42.75 54.07 53.28
CA ASP A 14 44.20 54.35 53.32
C ASP A 14 45.10 53.41 52.48
N GLY A 15 46.00 53.84 51.59
CA GLY A 15 46.48 55.16 51.21
C GLY A 15 47.83 55.05 50.45
N THR A 16 47.92 55.70 49.28
CA THR A 16 49.09 56.36 48.67
C THR A 16 50.40 55.63 48.25
N ASN A 17 50.73 55.88 46.97
CA ASN A 17 52.04 56.24 46.37
C ASN A 17 53.05 55.17 45.90
N ALA A 18 53.05 54.97 44.57
CA ALA A 18 54.15 55.17 43.61
C ALA A 18 55.61 54.93 44.06
N SER A 19 56.31 53.99 43.40
CA SER A 19 57.51 54.29 42.58
C SER A 19 58.21 53.04 42.02
N SER A 20 58.73 53.20 40.80
CA SER A 20 59.94 52.59 40.22
C SER A 20 59.98 51.10 39.90
N ILE A 21 59.73 50.83 38.61
CA ILE A 21 60.30 49.74 37.82
C ILE A 21 61.83 49.93 37.74
N GLN A 22 62.60 48.92 38.11
CA GLN A 22 63.98 48.77 37.66
C GLN A 22 64.27 47.29 37.35
N THR A 23 64.62 47.05 36.09
CA THR A 23 64.91 45.75 35.48
C THR A 23 66.37 45.35 35.77
N VAL A 24 66.60 44.09 36.18
CA VAL A 24 67.85 43.36 35.89
C VAL A 24 67.47 41.94 35.47
N ALA A 25 67.89 41.58 34.27
CA ALA A 25 67.63 40.31 33.60
C ALA A 25 68.59 39.19 34.05
N GLN A 26 68.07 37.95 34.08
CA GLN A 26 68.65 36.68 33.59
C GLN A 26 68.45 35.51 34.57
N ASN A 27 67.40 34.71 34.37
CA ASN A 27 67.50 33.42 33.70
C ASN A 27 66.11 32.79 33.52
N VAL A 28 65.98 32.09 32.40
CA VAL A 28 64.73 31.77 31.70
C VAL A 28 64.21 30.40 32.11
N GLU A 29 62.99 30.39 32.63
CA GLU A 29 62.02 29.29 32.48
C GLU A 29 60.64 29.98 32.31
N TYR A 30 60.23 30.26 31.07
CA TYR A 30 58.91 30.86 30.82
C TYR A 30 57.85 29.76 30.98
N GLN A 31 57.27 29.66 32.19
CA GLN A 31 55.99 28.98 32.35
C GLN A 31 54.89 29.81 31.67
N ASN A 32 54.32 29.28 30.57
CA ASN A 32 53.23 29.90 29.82
C ASN A 32 51.87 29.74 30.52
N ILE A 33 51.79 30.02 31.83
CA ILE A 33 50.55 29.88 32.61
C ILE A 33 50.23 31.20 33.30
N ILE A 34 49.08 31.78 32.97
CA ILE A 34 48.53 32.95 33.69
C ILE A 34 47.44 32.45 34.63
N ARG A 35 47.60 32.74 35.93
CA ARG A 35 46.61 32.43 36.96
C ARG A 35 45.83 33.68 37.32
N LEU A 36 44.51 33.63 37.23
CA LEU A 36 43.63 34.69 37.70
C LEU A 36 42.72 34.12 38.79
N GLN A 37 42.62 34.85 39.90
CA GLN A 37 41.84 34.48 41.07
C GLN A 37 40.76 35.55 41.30
N ASP A 38 39.52 35.12 41.42
CA ASP A 38 38.42 36.00 41.83
C ASP A 38 38.62 36.41 43.31
N PRO A 39 38.63 37.72 43.64
CA PRO A 39 38.81 38.16 45.02
C PRO A 39 37.75 37.67 46.01
N ASP A 40 36.53 37.34 45.54
CA ASP A 40 35.37 37.11 46.42
C ASP A 40 35.01 35.63 46.65
N ASP A 41 35.46 34.67 45.83
CA ASP A 41 35.14 33.25 46.02
C ASP A 41 36.35 32.28 46.00
N GLY A 42 37.55 32.78 45.71
CA GLY A 42 38.78 31.98 45.72
C GLY A 42 38.93 30.98 44.57
N PHE A 43 38.05 31.01 43.57
CA PHE A 43 38.16 30.19 42.36
C PHE A 43 39.35 30.66 41.50
N ILE A 44 40.29 29.75 41.24
CA ILE A 44 41.50 30.00 40.45
C ILE A 44 41.33 29.37 39.07
N VAL A 45 41.45 30.18 38.03
CA VAL A 45 41.50 29.71 36.64
C VAL A 45 42.90 29.91 36.09
N GLU A 46 43.48 28.83 35.57
CA GLU A 46 44.82 28.83 34.95
C GLU A 46 44.66 28.78 33.42
N TYR A 47 45.30 29.72 32.72
CA TYR A 47 45.27 29.81 31.26
C TYR A 47 46.65 29.51 30.69
N GLU A 48 46.73 28.56 29.76
CA GLU A 48 47.94 28.30 28.97
C GLU A 48 47.90 29.10 27.65
N LEU A 49 48.96 29.88 27.37
CA LEU A 49 49.01 30.78 26.21
C LEU A 49 49.70 30.11 25.01
N ALA A 50 48.94 29.82 23.96
CA ALA A 50 49.45 29.27 22.70
C ALA A 50 49.97 30.37 21.73
N GLN A 51 51.00 30.03 20.93
CA GLN A 51 51.63 30.93 19.93
C GLN A 51 50.71 31.25 18.73
N ILE A 52 50.86 32.46 18.18
CA ILE A 52 49.94 33.14 17.25
C ILE A 52 49.83 32.48 15.85
N ASP A 53 50.91 31.91 15.30
CA ASP A 53 50.85 31.25 13.97
C ASP A 53 50.14 29.88 14.00
N ALA A 54 50.13 29.20 15.14
CA ALA A 54 49.34 27.98 15.34
C ALA A 54 47.84 28.27 15.54
N LEU A 55 47.48 29.52 15.87
CA LEU A 55 46.11 29.91 16.22
C LEU A 55 45.24 30.28 15.01
N GLN A 56 45.83 30.77 13.91
CA GLN A 56 45.09 31.05 12.67
C GLN A 56 44.74 29.77 11.89
N THR A 57 45.65 28.79 11.84
CA THR A 57 45.45 27.48 11.20
C THR A 57 44.52 26.55 11.99
N MET A 58 44.49 26.64 13.33
CA MET A 58 43.49 25.92 14.15
C MET A 58 42.05 26.44 13.96
N ASN A 59 41.85 27.74 13.70
CA ASN A 59 40.51 28.30 13.53
C ASN A 59 39.83 27.86 12.21
N SER A 60 40.58 27.65 11.13
CA SER A 60 40.00 27.18 9.85
C SER A 60 39.53 25.72 9.91
N ASP A 61 40.32 24.82 10.51
CA ASP A 61 39.98 23.40 10.66
C ASP A 61 38.76 23.18 11.58
N VAL A 62 38.68 23.94 12.67
CA VAL A 62 37.51 23.90 13.57
C VAL A 62 36.26 24.45 12.89
N ARG A 63 36.37 25.56 12.15
CA ARG A 63 35.26 26.13 11.38
C ARG A 63 34.76 25.17 10.30
N GLU A 64 35.67 24.49 9.61
CA GLU A 64 35.32 23.48 8.60
C GLU A 64 34.59 22.28 9.23
N LYS A 65 35.05 21.79 10.38
CA LYS A 65 34.36 20.71 11.13
C LYS A 65 32.96 21.11 11.61
N ILE A 66 32.81 22.34 12.11
CA ILE A 66 31.51 22.88 12.51
C ILE A 66 30.58 22.99 11.30
N ALA A 67 31.07 23.52 10.18
CA ALA A 67 30.30 23.65 8.95
C ALA A 67 29.89 22.28 8.38
N ALA A 68 30.80 21.30 8.37
CA ALA A 68 30.51 19.94 7.93
C ALA A 68 29.48 19.25 8.82
N GLY A 69 29.62 19.36 10.15
CA GLY A 69 28.65 18.82 11.11
C GLY A 69 27.28 19.49 11.02
N LEU A 70 27.24 20.81 10.81
CA LEU A 70 26.00 21.55 10.59
C LEU A 70 25.31 21.09 9.30
N ASN A 71 26.07 20.90 8.21
CA ASN A 71 25.54 20.43 6.94
C ASN A 71 24.98 19.00 7.04
N ASP A 72 25.67 18.09 7.74
CA ASP A 72 25.14 16.74 8.02
C ASP A 72 23.81 16.78 8.78
N VAL A 73 23.74 17.59 9.83
CA VAL A 73 22.51 17.76 10.61
C VAL A 73 21.37 18.33 9.76
N GLU A 74 21.65 19.36 8.95
CA GLU A 74 20.64 19.97 8.06
C GLU A 74 20.13 18.96 7.01
N LEU A 75 21.02 18.16 6.42
CA LEU A 75 20.66 17.09 5.48
C LEU A 75 19.76 16.03 6.13
N ARG A 76 20.06 15.63 7.37
CA ARG A 76 19.22 14.66 8.11
C ARG A 76 17.86 15.26 8.48
N ILE A 77 17.81 16.53 8.87
CA ILE A 77 16.55 17.25 9.10
C ILE A 77 15.70 17.24 7.84
N GLN A 78 16.28 17.61 6.68
CA GLN A 78 15.57 17.63 5.40
C GLN A 78 15.02 16.25 5.03
N LYS A 79 15.84 15.20 5.15
CA LYS A 79 15.41 13.82 4.90
C LYS A 79 14.23 13.41 5.80
N ASN A 80 14.27 13.81 7.07
CA ASN A 80 13.19 13.53 8.02
C ASN A 80 11.90 14.29 7.67
N GLU A 81 12.01 15.54 7.20
CA GLU A 81 10.86 16.31 6.70
C GLU A 81 10.23 15.67 5.48
N ASP A 82 11.03 15.23 4.50
CA ASP A 82 10.54 14.54 3.30
C ASP A 82 9.81 13.24 3.68
N ARG A 83 10.36 12.48 4.64
CA ARG A 83 9.72 11.25 5.13
C ARG A 83 8.40 11.54 5.86
N ILE A 84 8.35 12.59 6.68
CA ILE A 84 7.12 13.02 7.36
C ILE A 84 6.04 13.39 6.34
N GLN A 85 6.38 14.07 5.24
CA GLN A 85 5.41 14.41 4.20
C GLN A 85 4.78 13.15 3.57
N VAL A 86 5.60 12.14 3.24
CA VAL A 86 5.10 10.85 2.73
C VAL A 86 4.19 10.17 3.76
N LEU A 87 4.59 10.14 5.03
CA LEU A 87 3.80 9.51 6.09
C LEU A 87 2.47 10.25 6.35
N ARG A 88 2.42 11.57 6.17
CA ARG A 88 1.18 12.35 6.32
C ARG A 88 0.15 12.03 5.24
N VAL A 89 0.58 11.89 3.99
CA VAL A 89 -0.31 11.47 2.89
C VAL A 89 -0.87 10.08 3.16
N GLU A 90 -0.03 9.16 3.63
CA GLU A 90 -0.44 7.80 3.96
C GLU A 90 -1.40 7.79 5.19
N GLU A 91 -1.12 8.58 6.22
CA GLU A 91 -1.99 8.72 7.39
C GLU A 91 -3.37 9.27 7.01
N ASP A 92 -3.43 10.29 6.14
CA ASP A 92 -4.69 10.87 5.68
C ASP A 92 -5.54 9.84 4.91
N ARG A 93 -4.91 9.06 4.01
CA ARG A 93 -5.56 7.96 3.30
C ARG A 93 -6.14 6.89 4.25
N LEU A 94 -5.42 6.62 5.35
CA LEU A 94 -5.80 5.66 6.37
C LEU A 94 -6.73 6.24 7.45
N THR A 95 -7.02 7.55 7.40
CA THR A 95 -7.89 8.23 8.35
C THR A 95 -9.33 8.19 7.86
N ASN A 96 -10.24 7.90 8.78
CA ASN A 96 -11.66 7.84 8.46
C ASN A 96 -12.25 9.24 8.53
N HIS A 97 -12.73 9.74 7.39
CA HIS A 97 -13.35 11.05 7.25
C HIS A 97 -14.88 10.99 7.16
N ALA A 98 -15.49 9.84 7.50
CA ALA A 98 -16.94 9.68 7.51
C ALA A 98 -17.60 10.58 8.55
N ASP A 99 -18.64 11.29 8.13
CA ASP A 99 -19.49 12.05 9.04
C ASP A 99 -20.81 11.30 9.34
N SER A 100 -21.66 11.90 10.15
CA SER A 100 -22.93 11.30 10.60
C SER A 100 -23.87 10.93 9.46
N PHE A 101 -23.83 11.64 8.32
CA PHE A 101 -24.64 11.28 7.15
C PHE A 101 -24.06 10.06 6.42
N ASP A 102 -22.73 9.90 6.36
CA ASP A 102 -22.12 8.70 5.78
C ASP A 102 -22.49 7.46 6.58
N TYR A 103 -22.49 7.57 7.91
CA TYR A 103 -22.95 6.48 8.79
C TYR A 103 -24.45 6.22 8.65
N ALA A 104 -25.28 7.27 8.55
CA ALA A 104 -26.71 7.10 8.34
C ALA A 104 -27.01 6.37 7.03
N VAL A 105 -26.32 6.73 5.93
CA VAL A 105 -26.42 6.05 4.64
C VAL A 105 -25.97 4.60 4.72
N ALA A 106 -24.86 4.32 5.40
CA ALA A 106 -24.38 2.95 5.60
C ALA A 106 -25.39 2.10 6.36
N VAL A 107 -25.91 2.59 7.50
CA VAL A 107 -26.94 1.87 8.26
C VAL A 107 -28.21 1.69 7.44
N ALA A 108 -28.68 2.72 6.75
CA ALA A 108 -29.88 2.65 5.91
C ALA A 108 -29.73 1.67 4.74
N SER A 109 -28.55 1.63 4.10
CA SER A 109 -28.25 0.70 3.01
C SER A 109 -28.24 -0.75 3.52
N GLY A 110 -27.61 -1.00 4.67
CA GLY A 110 -27.61 -2.31 5.31
C GLY A 110 -29.01 -2.76 5.75
N LEU A 111 -29.81 -1.86 6.33
CA LEU A 111 -31.19 -2.14 6.73
C LEU A 111 -32.07 -2.44 5.52
N LEU A 112 -31.99 -1.61 4.47
CA LEU A 112 -32.75 -1.78 3.24
C LEU A 112 -32.43 -3.13 2.59
N THR A 113 -31.14 -3.44 2.46
CA THR A 113 -30.72 -4.69 1.81
C THR A 113 -30.98 -5.92 2.67
N GLY A 114 -30.87 -5.84 4.00
CA GLY A 114 -31.28 -6.92 4.90
C GLY A 114 -32.79 -7.15 4.85
N THR A 115 -33.57 -6.09 4.66
CA THR A 115 -35.02 -6.20 4.43
C THR A 115 -35.29 -6.85 3.07
N ILE A 116 -34.60 -6.43 2.01
CA ILE A 116 -34.72 -7.06 0.68
C ILE A 116 -34.33 -8.54 0.75
N ASP A 117 -33.26 -8.90 1.45
CA ASP A 117 -32.85 -10.28 1.65
C ASP A 117 -33.96 -11.10 2.32
N ALA A 118 -34.50 -10.59 3.43
CA ALA A 118 -35.62 -11.19 4.15
C ALA A 118 -36.88 -11.43 3.28
N PHE A 119 -37.15 -10.58 2.28
CA PHE A 119 -38.33 -10.73 1.42
C PHE A 119 -38.08 -11.51 0.12
N PHE A 120 -36.85 -11.49 -0.41
CA PHE A 120 -36.54 -11.97 -1.76
C PHE A 120 -35.63 -13.22 -1.78
N VAL A 121 -34.94 -13.54 -0.69
CA VAL A 121 -34.09 -14.73 -0.57
C VAL A 121 -34.84 -15.78 0.26
N ASP A 122 -35.30 -16.86 -0.39
CA ASP A 122 -35.92 -17.99 0.34
C ASP A 122 -34.87 -18.85 1.05
N GLU A 123 -35.32 -19.89 1.78
CA GLU A 123 -34.47 -20.98 2.27
C GLU A 123 -33.53 -21.50 1.17
N PHE A 124 -32.29 -21.75 1.56
CA PHE A 124 -31.30 -22.50 0.84
C PHE A 124 -31.85 -23.91 0.58
N ASP A 125 -32.26 -24.16 -0.65
CA ASP A 125 -32.85 -25.44 -1.05
C ASP A 125 -32.13 -25.95 -2.29
N ILE A 126 -31.10 -26.77 -2.05
CA ILE A 126 -30.36 -27.47 -3.10
C ILE A 126 -31.31 -28.32 -3.97
N SER A 127 -32.41 -28.83 -3.44
CA SER A 127 -33.33 -29.68 -4.20
C SER A 127 -34.18 -28.88 -5.19
N LYS A 128 -34.71 -27.71 -4.77
CA LYS A 128 -35.44 -26.78 -5.64
C LYS A 128 -34.51 -26.15 -6.69
N SER A 129 -33.31 -25.73 -6.29
CA SER A 129 -32.33 -25.15 -7.22
C SER A 129 -31.80 -26.19 -8.22
N LYS A 130 -31.65 -27.46 -7.82
CA LYS A 130 -31.36 -28.58 -8.74
C LYS A 130 -32.51 -28.84 -9.71
N GLY A 131 -33.75 -28.78 -9.27
CA GLY A 131 -34.93 -28.86 -10.15
C GLY A 131 -34.97 -27.74 -11.20
N TRP A 132 -34.73 -26.49 -10.77
CA TRP A 132 -34.63 -25.34 -11.68
C TRP A 132 -33.47 -25.50 -12.67
N SER A 133 -32.28 -25.88 -12.19
CA SER A 133 -31.09 -26.10 -13.01
C SER A 133 -31.33 -27.17 -14.08
N ASN A 134 -31.95 -28.29 -13.69
CA ASN A 134 -32.34 -29.36 -14.61
C ASN A 134 -33.30 -28.83 -15.70
N GLN A 135 -34.27 -27.99 -15.33
CA GLN A 135 -35.20 -27.40 -16.28
C GLN A 135 -34.49 -26.45 -17.27
N GLN A 136 -33.55 -25.62 -16.78
CA GLN A 136 -32.78 -24.72 -17.65
C GLN A 136 -31.92 -25.49 -18.64
N ILE A 137 -31.18 -26.51 -18.16
CA ILE A 137 -30.36 -27.37 -19.02
C ILE A 137 -31.23 -28.10 -20.04
N ASN A 138 -32.33 -28.75 -19.63
CA ASN A 138 -33.23 -29.45 -20.55
C ASN A 138 -33.81 -28.50 -21.60
N THR A 139 -34.14 -27.26 -21.22
CA THR A 139 -34.62 -26.23 -22.15
C THR A 139 -33.54 -25.84 -23.16
N LEU A 140 -32.28 -25.72 -22.73
CA LEU A 140 -31.14 -25.45 -23.60
C LEU A 140 -30.95 -26.57 -24.64
N VAL A 141 -30.94 -27.83 -24.19
CA VAL A 141 -30.85 -29.01 -25.07
C VAL A 141 -31.98 -29.03 -26.10
N MET A 142 -33.22 -28.83 -25.65
CA MET A 142 -34.39 -28.76 -26.54
C MET A 142 -34.28 -27.62 -27.55
N ARG A 143 -33.83 -26.43 -27.14
CA ARG A 143 -33.63 -25.28 -28.04
C ARG A 143 -32.52 -25.55 -29.06
N ALA A 144 -31.42 -26.16 -28.62
CA ALA A 144 -30.33 -26.54 -29.50
C ALA A 144 -30.83 -27.55 -30.55
N ALA A 145 -31.50 -28.63 -30.13
CA ALA A 145 -32.04 -29.63 -31.05
C ALA A 145 -33.07 -29.05 -32.04
N ARG A 146 -33.94 -28.13 -31.59
CA ARG A 146 -34.92 -27.45 -32.46
C ARG A 146 -34.26 -26.61 -33.54
N LYS A 147 -33.17 -25.91 -33.22
CA LYS A 147 -32.37 -25.18 -34.22
C LYS A 147 -31.77 -26.12 -35.27
N GLU A 148 -31.60 -27.39 -34.94
CA GLU A 148 -31.12 -28.43 -35.85
C GLU A 148 -32.25 -29.25 -36.51
N GLY A 149 -33.49 -28.76 -36.44
CA GLY A 149 -34.66 -29.37 -37.09
C GLY A 149 -35.35 -30.47 -36.28
N TYR A 150 -35.12 -30.57 -34.97
CA TYR A 150 -35.93 -31.44 -34.11
C TYR A 150 -37.34 -30.89 -33.93
N THR A 151 -38.35 -31.67 -34.32
CA THR A 151 -39.78 -31.30 -34.23
C THR A 151 -40.53 -32.00 -33.09
N GLY A 152 -39.89 -32.92 -32.37
CA GLY A 152 -40.49 -33.64 -31.26
C GLY A 152 -40.53 -32.83 -29.95
N ASP A 153 -41.17 -33.42 -28.96
CA ASP A 153 -41.39 -32.85 -27.62
C ASP A 153 -40.58 -33.56 -26.51
N ARG A 154 -40.00 -34.72 -26.79
CA ARG A 154 -39.27 -35.53 -25.81
C ARG A 154 -37.80 -35.15 -25.73
N LEU A 155 -37.31 -34.92 -24.50
CA LEU A 155 -35.90 -34.65 -24.23
C LEU A 155 -34.97 -35.75 -24.76
N SER A 156 -35.34 -37.03 -24.62
CA SER A 156 -34.53 -38.14 -25.15
C SER A 156 -34.39 -38.09 -26.68
N GLY A 157 -35.43 -37.63 -27.39
CA GLY A 157 -35.37 -37.43 -28.84
C GLY A 157 -34.52 -36.22 -29.24
N ALA A 158 -34.56 -35.15 -28.44
CA ALA A 158 -33.69 -33.98 -28.64
C ALA A 158 -32.21 -34.32 -28.42
N ILE A 159 -31.89 -35.03 -27.33
CA ILE A 159 -30.55 -35.53 -27.03
C ILE A 159 -30.09 -36.42 -28.19
N LYS A 160 -30.89 -37.43 -28.58
CA LYS A 160 -30.55 -38.32 -29.69
C LYS A 160 -30.30 -37.56 -31.00
N LYS A 161 -31.11 -36.55 -31.32
CA LYS A 161 -30.92 -35.74 -32.54
C LYS A 161 -29.59 -35.00 -32.55
N LEU A 162 -29.16 -34.49 -31.39
CA LEU A 162 -27.87 -33.82 -31.23
C LEU A 162 -26.72 -34.82 -31.26
N GLU A 163 -26.82 -35.93 -30.50
CA GLU A 163 -25.85 -37.04 -30.51
C GLU A 163 -25.65 -37.61 -31.93
N ASP A 164 -26.72 -37.84 -32.68
CA ASP A 164 -26.66 -38.39 -34.05
C ASP A 164 -26.02 -37.41 -35.04
N LYS A 165 -26.22 -36.10 -34.86
CA LYS A 165 -25.73 -35.04 -35.77
C LYS A 165 -24.32 -34.57 -35.46
N TYR A 166 -23.97 -34.52 -34.17
CA TYR A 166 -22.70 -34.01 -33.66
C TYR A 166 -21.97 -35.10 -32.88
N LYS A 167 -21.83 -36.26 -33.50
CA LYS A 167 -20.98 -37.32 -32.95
C LYS A 167 -19.59 -36.76 -32.70
N PHE A 168 -19.03 -37.11 -31.55
CA PHE A 168 -17.73 -36.64 -31.14
C PHE A 168 -16.68 -37.74 -31.31
N ALA A 169 -15.57 -37.38 -31.96
CA ALA A 169 -14.48 -38.30 -32.22
C ALA A 169 -13.90 -38.81 -30.90
N GLY A 170 -13.99 -40.11 -30.69
CA GLY A 170 -13.44 -40.77 -29.51
C GLY A 170 -14.32 -40.73 -28.26
N ASP A 171 -15.60 -40.37 -28.38
CA ASP A 171 -16.60 -40.51 -27.31
C ASP A 171 -16.68 -41.96 -26.78
N GLY A 172 -16.54 -42.95 -27.66
CA GLY A 172 -16.52 -44.37 -27.29
C GLY A 172 -15.19 -44.91 -26.74
N VAL A 173 -14.12 -44.11 -26.73
CA VAL A 173 -12.75 -44.59 -26.41
C VAL A 173 -12.61 -45.01 -24.95
N TYR A 174 -13.46 -44.49 -24.05
CA TYR A 174 -13.48 -44.95 -22.66
C TYR A 174 -13.72 -46.45 -22.52
N GLN A 175 -14.39 -47.11 -23.50
CA GLN A 175 -14.62 -48.56 -23.46
C GLN A 175 -13.31 -49.34 -23.60
N LEU A 176 -12.32 -48.81 -24.33
CA LEU A 176 -10.98 -49.39 -24.40
C LEU A 176 -10.29 -49.28 -23.03
N ALA A 177 -10.44 -48.13 -22.38
CA ALA A 177 -9.88 -47.90 -21.05
C ALA A 177 -10.53 -48.80 -19.98
N GLU A 178 -11.85 -48.98 -20.05
CA GLU A 178 -12.65 -49.86 -19.19
C GLU A 178 -12.21 -51.32 -19.35
N ASN A 179 -12.11 -51.81 -20.59
CA ASN A 179 -11.70 -53.18 -20.90
C ASN A 179 -10.24 -53.47 -20.50
N ALA A 180 -9.37 -52.47 -20.53
CA ALA A 180 -7.99 -52.57 -20.08
C ALA A 180 -7.82 -52.40 -18.55
N GLY A 181 -8.90 -52.21 -17.80
CA GLY A 181 -8.86 -52.17 -16.34
C GLY A 181 -8.38 -50.83 -15.75
N HIS A 182 -8.44 -49.73 -16.50
CA HIS A 182 -7.96 -48.41 -16.07
C HIS A 182 -8.90 -47.67 -15.10
N ASN A 183 -9.94 -48.35 -14.58
CA ASN A 183 -10.90 -47.79 -13.62
C ASN A 183 -11.69 -46.58 -14.15
N ILE A 184 -11.93 -46.57 -15.47
CA ILE A 184 -12.81 -45.63 -16.16
C ILE A 184 -14.07 -46.40 -16.53
N SER A 185 -15.24 -45.79 -16.37
CA SER A 185 -16.54 -46.43 -16.65
C SER A 185 -17.46 -45.48 -17.38
N ASN A 186 -18.57 -45.99 -17.91
CA ASN A 186 -19.63 -45.16 -18.49
C ASN A 186 -20.18 -44.10 -17.50
N LYS A 187 -20.03 -44.29 -16.18
CA LYS A 187 -20.45 -43.27 -15.18
C LYS A 187 -19.42 -42.16 -14.95
N SER A 188 -18.14 -42.44 -15.18
CA SER A 188 -17.05 -41.52 -14.83
C SER A 188 -16.40 -40.89 -16.06
N HIS A 189 -16.57 -41.45 -17.26
CA HIS A 189 -15.84 -41.00 -18.45
C HIS A 189 -15.99 -39.50 -18.78
N HIS A 190 -17.15 -38.87 -18.56
CA HIS A 190 -17.28 -37.41 -18.76
C HIS A 190 -16.41 -36.57 -17.81
N LEU A 191 -16.02 -37.12 -16.66
CA LEU A 191 -15.06 -36.53 -15.72
C LEU A 191 -13.63 -36.99 -16.04
N ASP A 192 -13.45 -38.26 -16.41
CA ASP A 192 -12.11 -38.81 -16.61
C ASP A 192 -11.49 -38.35 -17.93
N ASP A 193 -12.29 -38.10 -18.96
CA ASP A 193 -11.88 -37.60 -20.28
C ASP A 193 -12.01 -36.08 -20.35
N PHE A 194 -10.88 -35.40 -20.47
CA PHE A 194 -10.84 -33.93 -20.44
C PHE A 194 -11.60 -33.28 -21.58
N ARG A 195 -11.88 -34.00 -22.67
CA ARG A 195 -12.64 -33.45 -23.80
C ARG A 195 -14.11 -33.21 -23.46
N HIS A 196 -14.63 -33.83 -22.39
CA HIS A 196 -15.98 -33.56 -21.89
C HIS A 196 -16.03 -32.39 -20.89
N HIS A 197 -14.89 -31.73 -20.63
CA HIS A 197 -14.85 -30.63 -19.68
C HIS A 197 -15.31 -29.32 -20.34
N PRO A 198 -16.31 -28.60 -19.78
CA PRO A 198 -16.75 -27.30 -20.29
C PRO A 198 -15.79 -26.17 -19.87
N THR A 199 -14.50 -26.33 -20.15
CA THR A 199 -13.40 -25.44 -19.78
C THR A 199 -12.54 -25.11 -21.01
N ILE A 200 -11.65 -24.13 -20.87
CA ILE A 200 -10.65 -23.82 -21.91
C ILE A 200 -9.72 -25.03 -22.13
N ILE A 201 -9.41 -25.77 -21.05
CA ILE A 201 -8.55 -26.95 -21.11
C ILE A 201 -9.25 -28.07 -21.88
N GLY A 202 -10.54 -28.32 -21.64
CA GLY A 202 -11.31 -29.29 -22.42
C GLY A 202 -11.39 -28.93 -23.90
N LEU A 203 -11.53 -27.65 -24.24
CA LEU A 203 -11.44 -27.18 -25.63
C LEU A 203 -10.05 -27.47 -26.24
N ILE A 204 -8.98 -27.20 -25.51
CA ILE A 204 -7.61 -27.50 -25.96
C ILE A 204 -7.47 -29.00 -26.23
N TYR A 205 -7.94 -29.87 -25.34
CA TYR A 205 -7.88 -31.31 -25.55
C TYR A 205 -8.74 -31.77 -26.74
N SER A 206 -9.91 -31.16 -26.97
CA SER A 206 -10.70 -31.42 -28.17
C SER A 206 -9.97 -31.03 -29.45
N LEU A 207 -9.24 -29.91 -29.44
CA LEU A 207 -8.41 -29.46 -30.57
C LEU A 207 -7.20 -30.37 -30.76
N ILE A 208 -6.53 -30.79 -29.68
CA ILE A 208 -5.38 -31.70 -29.75
C ILE A 208 -5.79 -32.99 -30.46
N THR A 209 -6.94 -33.60 -30.13
CA THR A 209 -7.43 -34.80 -30.82
C THR A 209 -7.56 -34.60 -32.33
N GLN A 210 -8.06 -33.44 -32.78
CA GLN A 210 -8.23 -33.13 -34.21
C GLN A 210 -6.88 -32.91 -34.93
N PHE A 211 -5.91 -32.31 -34.25
CA PHE A 211 -4.64 -31.90 -34.85
C PHE A 211 -3.49 -32.90 -34.68
N SER A 212 -3.54 -33.80 -33.69
CA SER A 212 -2.53 -34.84 -33.51
C SER A 212 -2.59 -35.86 -34.63
N SER A 213 -1.43 -36.28 -35.15
CA SER A 213 -1.33 -37.28 -36.23
C SER A 213 -1.97 -38.62 -35.87
N ASP A 214 -1.92 -38.99 -34.59
CA ASP A 214 -2.46 -40.26 -34.09
C ASP A 214 -3.81 -40.11 -33.38
N HIS A 215 -4.46 -38.94 -33.50
CA HIS A 215 -5.76 -38.61 -32.88
C HIS A 215 -5.89 -39.06 -31.43
N ILE A 216 -5.30 -38.33 -30.49
CA ILE A 216 -5.15 -38.82 -29.12
C ILE A 216 -6.26 -38.29 -28.20
N ALA A 217 -6.82 -39.18 -27.38
CA ALA A 217 -7.70 -38.89 -26.27
C ALA A 217 -6.94 -38.96 -24.94
N PHE A 218 -7.19 -38.03 -24.02
CA PHE A 218 -6.47 -37.94 -22.75
C PHE A 218 -7.43 -38.15 -21.58
N PHE A 219 -7.02 -39.03 -20.67
CA PHE A 219 -7.82 -39.41 -19.50
C PHE A 219 -7.02 -39.28 -18.22
N SER A 220 -7.72 -39.06 -17.11
CA SER A 220 -7.19 -39.21 -15.75
C SER A 220 -8.20 -39.97 -14.91
N ASN A 221 -7.84 -41.14 -14.37
CA ASN A 221 -8.78 -41.94 -13.58
C ASN A 221 -8.93 -41.44 -12.13
N ARG A 222 -9.77 -42.11 -11.34
CA ARG A 222 -10.02 -41.78 -9.92
C ARG A 222 -8.79 -41.84 -9.00
N TYR A 223 -7.71 -42.49 -9.42
CA TYR A 223 -6.47 -42.62 -8.65
C TYR A 223 -5.40 -41.61 -9.08
N GLY A 224 -5.72 -40.72 -10.02
CA GLY A 224 -4.76 -39.72 -10.53
C GLY A 224 -3.80 -40.28 -11.60
N GLU A 225 -4.05 -41.49 -12.09
CA GLU A 225 -3.28 -42.06 -13.19
C GLU A 225 -3.75 -41.45 -14.51
N ASN A 226 -2.79 -40.95 -15.30
CA ASN A 226 -3.06 -40.31 -16.59
C ASN A 226 -2.81 -41.30 -17.74
N PHE A 227 -3.74 -41.33 -18.69
CA PHE A 227 -3.69 -42.23 -19.84
C PHE A 227 -3.92 -41.48 -21.14
N SER A 228 -3.40 -42.04 -22.22
CA SER A 228 -3.68 -41.58 -23.57
C SER A 228 -4.08 -42.77 -24.44
N PHE A 229 -5.17 -42.62 -25.20
CA PHE A 229 -5.63 -43.65 -26.12
C PHE A 229 -5.74 -43.09 -27.54
N LEU A 230 -5.49 -43.95 -28.51
CA LEU A 230 -5.69 -43.63 -29.92
C LEU A 230 -7.19 -43.60 -30.22
N VAL A 231 -7.65 -42.53 -30.86
CA VAL A 231 -8.98 -42.39 -31.42
C VAL A 231 -8.90 -42.91 -32.85
N ALA A 232 -9.74 -43.89 -33.18
CA ALA A 232 -9.84 -44.35 -34.55
C ALA A 232 -10.30 -43.19 -35.45
N ASP A 233 -9.63 -43.00 -36.58
CA ASP A 233 -10.11 -42.13 -37.65
C ASP A 233 -11.31 -42.83 -38.32
N ASP A 234 -12.50 -42.55 -37.80
CA ASP A 234 -13.77 -43.10 -38.31
C ASP A 234 -14.30 -42.31 -39.51
N GLY A 235 -13.43 -41.53 -40.17
CA GLY A 235 -13.74 -40.72 -41.34
C GLY A 235 -14.30 -39.36 -40.93
N ASP A 236 -15.63 -39.24 -40.93
CA ASP A 236 -16.33 -37.94 -40.91
C ASP A 236 -16.18 -37.12 -39.61
N LEU A 237 -15.63 -37.68 -38.52
CA LEU A 237 -15.52 -36.99 -37.22
C LEU A 237 -14.15 -36.31 -37.00
N ILE A 238 -13.13 -36.68 -37.76
CA ILE A 238 -11.81 -36.04 -37.78
C ILE A 238 -11.73 -35.18 -39.04
N GLY A 239 -11.49 -33.88 -38.87
CA GLY A 239 -11.38 -32.97 -40.01
C GLY A 239 -10.17 -33.32 -40.89
N HIS A 240 -10.34 -33.33 -42.22
CA HIS A 240 -9.24 -33.56 -43.16
C HIS A 240 -8.54 -32.27 -43.56
N THR A 241 -9.24 -31.14 -43.49
CA THR A 241 -8.67 -29.80 -43.70
C THR A 241 -8.51 -29.02 -42.39
N PHE A 242 -7.63 -28.01 -42.38
CA PHE A 242 -7.48 -27.12 -41.23
C PHE A 242 -8.81 -26.52 -40.77
N LYS A 243 -9.67 -26.11 -41.71
CA LYS A 243 -10.99 -25.54 -41.41
C LYS A 243 -11.92 -26.57 -40.76
N GLU A 244 -11.97 -27.78 -41.30
CA GLU A 244 -12.77 -28.87 -40.74
C GLU A 244 -12.32 -29.24 -39.33
N LYS A 245 -11.01 -29.34 -39.09
CA LYS A 245 -10.44 -29.63 -37.77
C LYS A 245 -10.84 -28.58 -36.72
N ILE A 246 -10.82 -27.30 -37.09
CA ILE A 246 -11.27 -26.23 -36.21
C ILE A 246 -12.78 -26.34 -35.94
N ILE A 247 -13.61 -26.56 -36.97
CA ILE A 247 -15.06 -26.70 -36.79
C ILE A 247 -15.40 -27.91 -35.92
N ALA A 248 -14.76 -29.06 -36.16
CA ALA A 248 -14.96 -30.28 -35.39
C ALA A 248 -14.50 -30.11 -33.93
N GLY A 249 -13.29 -29.57 -33.72
CA GLY A 249 -12.72 -29.36 -32.39
C GLY A 249 -13.29 -28.18 -31.60
N THR A 250 -14.20 -27.39 -32.18
CA THR A 250 -14.84 -26.24 -31.49
C THR A 250 -16.36 -26.33 -31.55
N PHE A 251 -16.95 -26.20 -32.73
CA PHE A 251 -18.40 -26.10 -32.91
C PHE A 251 -19.09 -27.44 -32.66
N ASN A 252 -18.59 -28.53 -33.24
CA ASN A 252 -19.15 -29.86 -32.98
C ASN A 252 -18.92 -30.26 -31.53
N TRP A 253 -17.74 -29.96 -30.98
CA TRP A 253 -17.44 -30.13 -29.56
C TRP A 253 -18.45 -29.43 -28.64
N VAL A 254 -18.73 -28.13 -28.83
CA VAL A 254 -19.75 -27.41 -28.03
C VAL A 254 -21.12 -28.08 -28.16
N LYS A 255 -21.50 -28.53 -29.36
CA LYS A 255 -22.79 -29.18 -29.60
C LYS A 255 -22.88 -30.55 -28.94
N HIS A 256 -21.78 -31.31 -28.93
CA HIS A 256 -21.64 -32.57 -28.22
C HIS A 256 -21.75 -32.37 -26.69
N LEU A 257 -21.05 -31.37 -26.14
CA LEU A 257 -21.21 -31.03 -24.73
C LEU A 257 -22.65 -30.68 -24.38
N ILE A 258 -23.35 -29.93 -25.26
CA ILE A 258 -24.76 -29.59 -25.05
C ILE A 258 -25.63 -30.86 -25.00
N SER A 259 -25.41 -31.88 -25.83
CA SER A 259 -26.14 -33.16 -25.69
C SER A 259 -25.87 -33.83 -24.36
N ASP A 260 -24.62 -33.81 -23.89
CA ASP A 260 -24.20 -34.52 -22.67
C ASP A 260 -24.70 -33.85 -21.38
N MET A 261 -25.06 -32.55 -21.39
CA MET A 261 -25.49 -31.82 -20.18
C MET A 261 -26.71 -32.46 -19.47
N SER A 262 -27.60 -33.11 -20.23
CA SER A 262 -28.81 -33.76 -19.73
C SER A 262 -28.65 -35.29 -19.59
N GLY A 263 -27.43 -35.82 -19.63
CA GLY A 263 -27.18 -37.26 -19.72
C GLY A 263 -27.45 -37.80 -21.13
N SER A 264 -27.59 -39.11 -21.27
CA SER A 264 -27.76 -39.75 -22.58
C SER A 264 -29.21 -39.91 -23.01
N ASN A 265 -29.45 -40.26 -24.28
CA ASN A 265 -30.79 -40.57 -24.76
C ASN A 265 -31.51 -41.71 -23.98
N LYS A 266 -30.76 -42.62 -23.32
CA LYS A 266 -31.29 -43.72 -22.50
C LYS A 266 -31.56 -43.31 -21.05
N THR A 267 -30.91 -42.26 -20.57
CA THR A 267 -30.98 -41.79 -19.16
C THR A 267 -31.27 -40.29 -19.10
N SER A 268 -32.14 -39.81 -20.00
CA SER A 268 -32.39 -38.39 -20.17
C SER A 268 -32.86 -37.71 -18.89
N GLY A 269 -32.18 -36.63 -18.51
CA GLY A 269 -32.44 -35.84 -17.29
C GLY A 269 -32.04 -36.52 -15.98
N THR A 270 -31.54 -37.77 -15.99
CA THR A 270 -31.21 -38.55 -14.78
C THR A 270 -29.81 -39.19 -14.81
N GLY A 271 -29.17 -39.21 -15.97
CA GLY A 271 -27.79 -39.64 -16.17
C GLY A 271 -26.78 -38.70 -15.48
N MET A 272 -25.51 -39.07 -15.54
CA MET A 272 -24.44 -38.35 -14.85
C MET A 272 -24.29 -36.91 -15.32
N GLY A 273 -24.60 -36.66 -16.60
CA GLY A 273 -24.33 -35.36 -17.22
C GLY A 273 -22.84 -35.08 -17.31
N LEU A 274 -22.46 -33.84 -17.57
CA LEU A 274 -21.07 -33.39 -17.57
C LEU A 274 -20.62 -32.92 -16.17
N PRO A 275 -19.32 -32.94 -15.84
CA PRO A 275 -18.80 -32.10 -14.77
C PRO A 275 -19.10 -30.63 -15.10
N GLY A 276 -19.42 -29.83 -14.09
CA GLY A 276 -19.47 -28.39 -14.30
C GLY A 276 -18.06 -27.80 -14.34
N PRO A 277 -17.92 -26.51 -14.72
CA PRO A 277 -16.61 -25.88 -14.85
C PRO A 277 -15.74 -25.97 -13.58
N LEU A 278 -16.35 -25.89 -12.38
CA LEU A 278 -15.60 -25.98 -11.14
C LEU A 278 -15.00 -27.37 -10.95
N LEU A 279 -15.82 -28.41 -11.06
CA LEU A 279 -15.37 -29.78 -10.84
C LEU A 279 -14.44 -30.26 -11.96
N ALA A 280 -14.70 -29.83 -13.19
CA ALA A 280 -13.81 -30.08 -14.34
C ALA A 280 -12.41 -29.47 -14.11
N THR A 281 -12.34 -28.22 -13.65
CA THR A 281 -11.05 -27.60 -13.30
C THR A 281 -10.37 -28.28 -12.12
N LEU A 282 -11.10 -28.69 -11.08
CA LEU A 282 -10.53 -29.47 -9.99
C LEU A 282 -9.96 -30.81 -10.49
N LYS A 283 -10.63 -31.45 -11.44
CA LYS A 283 -10.15 -32.68 -12.08
C LYS A 283 -8.89 -32.44 -12.91
N GLU A 284 -8.87 -31.39 -13.72
CA GLU A 284 -7.68 -30.97 -14.48
C GLU A 284 -6.49 -30.68 -13.57
N ILE A 285 -6.71 -29.97 -12.46
CA ILE A 285 -5.68 -29.70 -11.44
C ILE A 285 -5.22 -31.01 -10.81
N SER A 286 -6.16 -31.91 -10.47
CA SER A 286 -5.82 -33.21 -9.88
C SER A 286 -4.99 -34.10 -10.79
N ALA A 287 -4.96 -33.85 -12.10
CA ALA A 287 -4.17 -34.61 -13.05
C ALA A 287 -2.75 -34.07 -13.26
N LEU A 288 -2.42 -32.90 -12.68
CA LEU A 288 -1.09 -32.32 -12.79
C LEU A 288 -0.05 -33.17 -12.03
N PRO A 289 1.20 -33.27 -12.54
CA PRO A 289 2.29 -33.91 -11.80
C PRO A 289 2.41 -33.37 -10.38
N ALA A 290 2.68 -34.23 -9.41
CA ALA A 290 2.71 -33.98 -7.96
C ALA A 290 1.34 -33.78 -7.28
N ILE A 291 0.31 -33.28 -7.99
CA ILE A 291 -1.06 -33.23 -7.44
C ILE A 291 -1.77 -34.57 -7.66
N ASN A 292 -1.45 -35.25 -8.74
CA ASN A 292 -2.01 -36.55 -9.11
C ASN A 292 -1.65 -37.69 -8.16
N GLU A 293 -0.67 -37.49 -7.28
CA GLU A 293 -0.31 -38.40 -6.19
C GLU A 293 -1.13 -38.16 -4.91
N THR A 294 -1.97 -37.12 -4.88
CA THR A 294 -2.82 -36.77 -3.74
C THR A 294 -4.22 -37.39 -3.84
N GLU A 295 -4.96 -37.39 -2.73
CA GLU A 295 -6.36 -37.86 -2.67
C GLU A 295 -7.35 -36.96 -3.44
N LEU A 296 -6.91 -35.85 -4.05
CA LEU A 296 -7.79 -34.90 -4.73
C LEU A 296 -8.57 -35.55 -5.89
N SER A 297 -7.92 -36.41 -6.69
CA SER A 297 -8.59 -37.09 -7.80
C SER A 297 -9.70 -38.02 -7.31
N GLU A 298 -9.49 -38.69 -6.17
CA GLU A 298 -10.47 -39.57 -5.56
C GLU A 298 -11.65 -38.78 -4.99
N VAL A 299 -11.38 -37.66 -4.30
CA VAL A 299 -12.43 -36.75 -3.78
C VAL A 299 -13.28 -36.19 -4.92
N VAL A 300 -12.65 -35.72 -6.00
CA VAL A 300 -13.34 -35.19 -7.18
C VAL A 300 -14.19 -36.27 -7.84
N ASN A 301 -13.67 -37.50 -7.95
CA ASN A 301 -14.41 -38.63 -8.48
C ASN A 301 -15.60 -39.03 -7.58
N ASP A 302 -15.45 -39.06 -6.26
CA ASP A 302 -16.55 -39.34 -5.32
C ASP A 302 -17.66 -38.28 -5.41
N LEU A 303 -17.28 -37.00 -5.48
CA LEU A 303 -18.22 -35.90 -5.67
C LEU A 303 -19.02 -36.07 -6.96
N PHE A 304 -18.35 -36.38 -8.07
CA PHE A 304 -19.03 -36.59 -9.35
C PHE A 304 -19.89 -37.86 -9.34
N VAL A 305 -19.28 -39.03 -9.12
CA VAL A 305 -19.88 -40.35 -9.31
C VAL A 305 -20.88 -40.70 -8.21
N ASN A 306 -20.50 -40.53 -6.94
CA ASN A 306 -21.30 -40.98 -5.80
C ASN A 306 -22.25 -39.89 -5.29
N LYS A 307 -21.79 -38.64 -5.22
CA LYS A 307 -22.64 -37.50 -4.77
C LYS A 307 -23.45 -36.88 -5.92
N LYS A 308 -23.22 -37.28 -7.17
CA LYS A 308 -23.87 -36.71 -8.37
C LYS A 308 -23.74 -35.19 -8.43
N PHE A 309 -22.59 -34.67 -8.01
CA PHE A 309 -22.23 -33.27 -8.12
C PHE A 309 -21.76 -33.01 -9.55
N ASN A 310 -22.71 -32.80 -10.45
CA ASN A 310 -22.48 -32.56 -11.88
C ASN A 310 -22.78 -31.10 -12.24
N LEU A 311 -22.70 -30.74 -13.53
CA LEU A 311 -23.00 -29.39 -14.03
C LEU A 311 -24.35 -28.85 -13.51
N GLN A 312 -25.38 -29.70 -13.44
CA GLN A 312 -26.70 -29.30 -12.90
C GLN A 312 -26.59 -28.87 -11.43
N SER A 313 -25.81 -29.61 -10.63
CA SER A 313 -25.59 -29.31 -9.21
C SER A 313 -24.71 -28.09 -9.00
N GLU A 314 -23.72 -27.86 -9.86
CA GLU A 314 -22.90 -26.64 -9.85
C GLU A 314 -23.68 -25.39 -10.26
N ILE A 315 -24.54 -25.48 -11.27
CA ILE A 315 -25.43 -24.37 -11.65
C ILE A 315 -26.45 -24.11 -10.55
N ALA A 316 -26.97 -25.15 -9.89
CA ALA A 316 -27.85 -25.02 -8.74
C ALA A 316 -27.15 -24.30 -7.57
N LEU A 317 -25.90 -24.70 -7.26
CA LEU A 317 -25.06 -24.04 -6.28
C LEU A 317 -24.79 -22.58 -6.66
N GLY A 318 -24.42 -22.31 -7.91
CA GLY A 318 -24.15 -20.96 -8.41
C GLY A 318 -25.39 -20.06 -8.44
N ALA A 319 -26.57 -20.60 -8.75
CA ALA A 319 -27.83 -19.87 -8.70
C ALA A 319 -28.23 -19.54 -7.26
N GLU A 320 -27.99 -20.45 -6.32
CA GLU A 320 -28.28 -20.24 -4.90
C GLU A 320 -27.30 -19.21 -4.28
N LEU A 321 -26.00 -19.35 -4.56
CA LEU A 321 -24.99 -18.36 -4.19
C LEU A 321 -25.25 -17.02 -4.89
N GLY A 322 -25.67 -17.02 -6.15
CA GLY A 322 -26.03 -15.83 -6.92
C GLY A 322 -27.24 -15.11 -6.31
N ARG A 323 -28.25 -15.86 -5.86
CA ARG A 323 -29.42 -15.30 -5.17
C ARG A 323 -29.05 -14.67 -3.84
N GLN A 324 -28.23 -15.34 -3.02
CA GLN A 324 -27.71 -14.78 -1.77
C GLN A 324 -26.76 -13.59 -2.02
N SER A 325 -26.07 -13.57 -3.15
CA SER A 325 -25.18 -12.47 -3.53
C SER A 325 -25.94 -11.20 -3.93
N LEU A 326 -27.21 -11.30 -4.38
CA LEU A 326 -27.95 -10.13 -4.87
C LEU A 326 -28.10 -9.03 -3.82
N PRO A 327 -28.60 -9.29 -2.60
CA PRO A 327 -28.69 -8.27 -1.56
C PRO A 327 -27.31 -7.76 -1.12
N VAL A 328 -26.29 -8.62 -1.11
CA VAL A 328 -24.91 -8.27 -0.74
C VAL A 328 -24.29 -7.31 -1.75
N ILE A 329 -24.43 -7.60 -3.05
CA ILE A 329 -23.96 -6.74 -4.14
C ILE A 329 -24.74 -5.43 -4.13
N LEU A 330 -26.06 -5.48 -3.97
CA LEU A 330 -26.89 -4.28 -3.88
C LEU A 330 -26.44 -3.38 -2.72
N ASN A 331 -26.11 -3.96 -1.57
CA ASN A 331 -25.65 -3.22 -0.41
C ASN A 331 -24.34 -2.48 -0.72
N GLU A 332 -23.40 -3.19 -1.35
CA GLU A 332 -22.11 -2.62 -1.76
C GLU A 332 -22.27 -1.51 -2.82
N VAL A 333 -23.15 -1.73 -3.81
CA VAL A 333 -23.46 -0.73 -4.85
C VAL A 333 -24.09 0.51 -4.25
N LEU A 334 -25.07 0.37 -3.35
CA LEU A 334 -25.73 1.51 -2.70
C LEU A 334 -24.73 2.36 -1.91
N VAL A 335 -23.94 1.72 -1.04
CA VAL A 335 -22.94 2.43 -0.22
C VAL A 335 -21.92 3.17 -1.11
N ARG A 336 -21.39 2.50 -2.14
CA ARG A 336 -20.41 3.10 -3.05
C ARG A 336 -21.03 4.19 -3.93
N ALA A 337 -22.28 4.05 -4.36
CA ALA A 337 -22.99 5.06 -5.16
C ALA A 337 -23.26 6.32 -4.33
N PHE A 338 -23.77 6.18 -3.11
CA PHE A 338 -23.99 7.34 -2.23
C PHE A 338 -22.67 8.02 -1.85
N TYR A 339 -21.62 7.25 -1.55
CA TYR A 339 -20.29 7.79 -1.33
C TYR A 339 -19.84 8.63 -2.52
N PHE A 340 -19.91 8.06 -3.74
CA PHE A 340 -19.50 8.71 -4.96
C PHE A 340 -20.28 10.01 -5.22
N VAL A 341 -21.62 9.96 -5.21
CA VAL A 341 -22.47 11.13 -5.47
C VAL A 341 -22.19 12.25 -4.48
N ARG A 342 -22.01 11.91 -3.20
CA ARG A 342 -21.73 12.88 -2.15
C ARG A 342 -20.37 13.52 -2.30
N HIS A 343 -19.31 12.71 -2.46
CA HIS A 343 -17.95 13.22 -2.56
C HIS A 343 -17.74 13.98 -3.87
N PHE A 344 -18.35 13.51 -4.97
CA PHE A 344 -18.40 14.27 -6.22
C PHE A 344 -19.05 15.64 -6.02
N SER A 345 -20.18 15.70 -5.31
CA SER A 345 -20.87 16.96 -5.02
C SER A 345 -20.02 17.91 -4.15
N LYS A 346 -19.37 17.39 -3.10
CA LYS A 346 -18.46 18.16 -2.22
C LYS A 346 -17.26 18.71 -3.02
N GLU A 347 -16.63 17.88 -3.83
CA GLU A 347 -15.46 18.29 -4.64
C GLU A 347 -15.84 19.24 -5.77
N TYR A 348 -16.98 19.02 -6.43
CA TYR A 348 -17.50 19.94 -7.43
C TYR A 348 -17.82 21.31 -6.85
N GLN A 349 -18.41 21.38 -5.64
CA GLN A 349 -18.67 22.66 -4.97
C GLN A 349 -17.40 23.44 -4.62
N LYS A 350 -16.29 22.74 -4.32
CA LYS A 350 -14.98 23.35 -4.08
C LYS A 350 -14.33 23.84 -5.38
N ALA A 351 -14.29 22.98 -6.40
CA ALA A 351 -13.59 23.27 -7.66
C ALA A 351 -14.37 24.23 -8.58
N LYS A 352 -15.71 24.22 -8.49
CA LYS A 352 -16.65 24.93 -9.38
C LYS A 352 -16.46 24.65 -10.89
N ASN A 353 -15.62 23.69 -11.24
CA ASN A 353 -15.28 23.29 -12.60
C ASN A 353 -14.82 21.82 -12.59
N LEU A 354 -15.29 21.04 -13.57
CA LEU A 354 -14.98 19.61 -13.69
C LEU A 354 -13.49 19.34 -13.93
N ASN A 355 -12.76 20.27 -14.56
CA ASN A 355 -11.34 20.10 -14.87
C ASN A 355 -10.42 20.18 -13.65
N TYR A 356 -10.92 20.71 -12.53
CA TYR A 356 -10.14 20.87 -11.29
C TYR A 356 -10.62 19.93 -10.17
N ILE A 357 -11.43 18.91 -10.50
CA ILE A 357 -11.85 17.90 -9.54
C ILE A 357 -10.69 16.97 -9.21
N GLN A 358 -10.42 16.80 -7.91
CA GLN A 358 -9.52 15.78 -7.41
C GLN A 358 -10.25 14.43 -7.36
N TRP A 359 -10.18 13.67 -8.45
CA TRP A 359 -10.88 12.39 -8.59
C TRP A 359 -10.50 11.36 -7.54
N GLU A 360 -9.29 11.46 -6.99
CA GLU A 360 -8.83 10.66 -5.87
C GLU A 360 -9.80 10.77 -4.68
N ASN A 361 -10.33 11.95 -4.37
CA ASN A 361 -11.26 12.16 -3.25
C ASN A 361 -12.70 11.71 -3.55
N VAL A 362 -13.01 11.40 -4.81
CA VAL A 362 -14.37 11.09 -5.29
C VAL A 362 -14.59 9.61 -5.49
N LEU A 363 -13.57 8.89 -6.01
CA LEU A 363 -13.72 7.50 -6.38
C LEU A 363 -13.93 6.62 -5.14
N PRO A 364 -14.95 5.75 -5.12
CA PRO A 364 -15.25 4.87 -3.99
C PRO A 364 -14.31 3.66 -3.97
N ILE A 365 -12.99 3.84 -4.08
CA ILE A 365 -12.01 2.76 -4.24
C ILE A 365 -10.85 2.96 -3.25
N LYS A 366 -10.58 1.96 -2.40
CA LYS A 366 -9.39 1.87 -1.55
C LYS A 366 -9.18 3.04 -0.56
N TYR A 367 -10.25 3.64 -0.03
CA TYR A 367 -10.21 4.62 1.07
C TYR A 367 -10.69 4.05 2.40
N ARG A 368 -10.15 4.59 3.50
CA ARG A 368 -10.58 4.24 4.86
C ARG A 368 -12.07 4.50 5.09
N THR A 369 -12.57 5.65 4.64
CA THR A 369 -13.97 6.07 4.80
C THR A 369 -14.94 5.07 4.18
N ILE A 370 -14.71 4.66 2.93
CA ILE A 370 -15.57 3.67 2.26
C ILE A 370 -15.45 2.29 2.92
N ALA A 371 -14.26 1.89 3.38
CA ALA A 371 -14.08 0.63 4.12
C ALA A 371 -14.89 0.61 5.42
N ARG A 372 -14.93 1.74 6.15
CA ARG A 372 -15.74 1.87 7.37
C ARG A 372 -17.23 1.84 7.07
N MET A 373 -17.69 2.59 6.06
CA MET A 373 -19.09 2.58 5.63
C MET A 373 -19.54 1.18 5.21
N LEU A 374 -18.73 0.46 4.42
CA LEU A 374 -19.03 -0.91 4.00
C LEU A 374 -19.06 -1.86 5.20
N THR A 375 -18.18 -1.70 6.18
CA THR A 375 -18.20 -2.51 7.43
C THR A 375 -19.49 -2.31 8.21
N ILE A 376 -19.91 -1.06 8.40
CA ILE A 376 -21.16 -0.74 9.09
C ILE A 376 -22.38 -1.26 8.31
N SER A 377 -22.39 -1.06 6.99
CA SER A 377 -23.51 -1.48 6.13
C SER A 377 -23.64 -2.99 6.04
N THR A 378 -22.53 -3.71 5.85
CA THR A 378 -22.52 -5.18 5.79
C THR A 378 -22.77 -5.81 7.16
N GLY A 379 -22.33 -5.17 8.25
CA GLY A 379 -22.65 -5.59 9.61
C GLY A 379 -24.12 -5.39 9.95
N THR A 380 -24.71 -4.26 9.53
CA THR A 380 -26.15 -4.00 9.69
C THR A 380 -26.98 -4.99 8.87
N PHE A 381 -26.59 -5.23 7.61
CA PHE A 381 -27.19 -6.24 6.74
C PHE A 381 -27.18 -7.63 7.41
N MET A 382 -26.03 -8.08 7.88
CA MET A 382 -25.86 -9.38 8.53
C MET A 382 -26.71 -9.49 9.80
N ALA A 383 -26.78 -8.43 10.60
CA ALA A 383 -27.59 -8.43 11.81
C ALA A 383 -29.10 -8.59 11.50
N VAL A 384 -29.58 -7.91 10.44
CA VAL A 384 -30.97 -8.01 9.99
C VAL A 384 -31.26 -9.41 9.43
N ASP A 385 -30.40 -9.94 8.56
CA ASP A 385 -30.50 -11.29 7.99
C ASP A 385 -30.53 -12.36 9.09
N MET A 386 -29.58 -12.32 10.03
CA MET A 386 -29.55 -13.26 11.15
C MET A 386 -30.81 -13.15 12.04
N ALA A 387 -31.30 -11.94 12.29
CA ALA A 387 -32.52 -11.74 13.07
C ALA A 387 -33.74 -12.32 12.33
N ASP A 388 -33.84 -12.09 11.03
CA ASP A 388 -34.90 -12.62 10.20
C ASP A 388 -34.88 -14.16 10.13
N ALA A 389 -33.71 -14.73 9.86
CA ALA A 389 -33.47 -16.17 9.86
C ALA A 389 -33.84 -16.79 11.21
N ALA A 390 -33.49 -16.15 12.33
CA ALA A 390 -33.84 -16.60 13.68
C ALA A 390 -35.37 -16.59 13.90
N ILE A 391 -36.06 -15.50 13.54
CA ILE A 391 -37.52 -15.38 13.71
C ILE A 391 -38.24 -16.47 12.92
N ARG A 392 -37.93 -16.63 11.62
CA ARG A 392 -38.60 -17.64 10.78
C ARG A 392 -38.28 -19.06 11.20
N SER A 393 -37.06 -19.31 11.67
CA SER A 393 -36.65 -20.63 12.17
C SER A 393 -37.33 -20.97 13.49
N ALA A 394 -37.53 -19.99 14.38
CA ALA A 394 -38.32 -20.17 15.60
C ALA A 394 -39.78 -20.52 15.27
N VAL A 395 -40.39 -19.80 14.32
CA VAL A 395 -41.75 -20.08 13.84
C VAL A 395 -41.87 -21.47 13.22
N LYS A 396 -40.93 -21.86 12.34
CA LYS A 396 -40.97 -23.15 11.63
C LYS A 396 -40.67 -24.35 12.54
N SER A 397 -39.81 -24.18 13.53
CA SER A 397 -39.37 -25.26 14.41
C SER A 397 -40.33 -25.57 15.58
N GLY A 398 -41.24 -24.65 15.91
CA GLY A 398 -42.22 -24.85 16.99
C GLY A 398 -41.60 -25.17 18.36
N GLY A 399 -40.35 -24.74 18.61
CA GLY A 399 -39.61 -25.02 19.85
C GLY A 399 -38.69 -26.24 19.80
N ASN A 400 -38.61 -26.97 18.68
CA ASN A 400 -37.63 -28.04 18.51
C ASN A 400 -36.23 -27.46 18.20
N ALA A 401 -35.27 -27.67 19.11
CA ALA A 401 -33.91 -27.15 18.96
C ALA A 401 -33.16 -27.62 17.69
N VAL A 402 -33.36 -28.89 17.28
CA VAL A 402 -32.73 -29.44 16.07
C VAL A 402 -33.40 -28.87 14.81
N GLY A 403 -34.73 -28.79 14.80
CA GLY A 403 -35.49 -28.17 13.72
C GLY A 403 -35.20 -26.67 13.56
N PHE A 404 -34.97 -25.98 14.69
CA PHE A 404 -34.55 -24.59 14.72
C PHE A 404 -33.18 -24.41 14.07
N ALA A 405 -32.18 -25.16 14.52
CA ALA A 405 -30.81 -25.07 14.00
C ALA A 405 -30.76 -25.39 12.50
N SER A 406 -31.45 -26.44 12.06
CA SER A 406 -31.53 -26.78 10.63
C SER A 406 -32.18 -25.68 9.80
N SER A 407 -33.33 -25.14 10.24
CA SER A 407 -34.02 -24.07 9.51
C SER A 407 -33.23 -22.76 9.50
N PHE A 408 -32.49 -22.49 10.58
CA PHE A 408 -31.68 -21.29 10.73
C PHE A 408 -30.50 -21.29 9.76
N VAL A 409 -29.74 -22.38 9.76
CA VAL A 409 -28.57 -22.55 8.86
C VAL A 409 -28.99 -22.45 7.39
N LEU A 410 -30.17 -22.97 7.01
CA LEU A 410 -30.66 -22.86 5.64
C LEU A 410 -31.13 -21.46 5.26
N ARG A 411 -31.36 -20.55 6.21
CA ARG A 411 -31.92 -19.22 5.93
C ARG A 411 -30.89 -18.10 5.94
N VAL A 412 -29.81 -18.28 6.71
CA VAL A 412 -28.76 -17.28 6.82
C VAL A 412 -28.04 -17.06 5.48
N ASN A 413 -27.75 -15.80 5.16
CA ASN A 413 -27.00 -15.42 3.97
C ASN A 413 -25.48 -15.61 4.20
N PHE A 414 -24.97 -16.76 3.78
CA PHE A 414 -23.54 -17.10 3.92
C PHE A 414 -22.62 -16.16 3.14
N VAL A 415 -23.05 -15.69 1.97
CA VAL A 415 -22.29 -14.72 1.17
C VAL A 415 -22.15 -13.41 1.93
N GLY A 416 -23.21 -12.97 2.60
CA GLY A 416 -23.25 -11.78 3.44
C GLY A 416 -22.30 -11.87 4.63
N ILE A 417 -22.29 -13.01 5.33
CA ILE A 417 -21.33 -13.27 6.42
C ILE A 417 -19.90 -13.19 5.91
N GLY A 418 -19.59 -13.89 4.82
CA GLY A 418 -18.25 -13.86 4.23
C GLY A 418 -17.83 -12.44 3.84
N ARG A 419 -18.74 -11.68 3.23
CA ARG A 419 -18.48 -10.29 2.83
C ARG A 419 -18.26 -9.36 4.03
N PHE A 420 -19.02 -9.54 5.12
CA PHE A 420 -18.84 -8.77 6.36
C PHE A 420 -17.48 -9.08 7.02
N VAL A 421 -17.07 -10.34 7.08
CA VAL A 421 -15.74 -10.72 7.62
C VAL A 421 -14.62 -10.04 6.83
N ILE A 422 -14.71 -10.01 5.50
CA ILE A 422 -13.74 -9.30 4.65
C ILE A 422 -13.76 -7.79 4.92
N ALA A 423 -14.95 -7.18 5.08
CA ALA A 423 -15.09 -5.76 5.40
C ALA A 423 -14.41 -5.42 6.73
N LEU A 424 -14.74 -6.18 7.77
CA LEU A 424 -14.20 -6.04 9.11
C LEU A 424 -12.68 -6.23 9.13
N GLY A 425 -12.16 -7.24 8.44
CA GLY A 425 -10.72 -7.49 8.32
C GLY A 425 -9.99 -6.35 7.63
N THR A 426 -10.56 -5.80 6.56
CA THR A 426 -10.02 -4.62 5.86
C THR A 426 -10.03 -3.39 6.77
N ASP A 427 -11.13 -3.17 7.49
CA ASP A 427 -11.33 -2.03 8.39
C ASP A 427 -10.45 -2.10 9.65
N ILE A 428 -10.16 -3.30 10.16
CA ILE A 428 -9.17 -3.45 11.24
C ILE A 428 -7.75 -3.31 10.68
N GLY A 429 -7.46 -3.92 9.53
CA GLY A 429 -6.14 -3.87 8.90
C GLY A 429 -5.68 -2.45 8.59
N MET A 430 -6.57 -1.59 8.08
CA MET A 430 -6.26 -0.18 7.84
C MET A 430 -6.05 0.61 9.14
N GLU A 431 -6.71 0.25 10.27
CA GLU A 431 -6.41 0.87 11.57
C GLU A 431 -5.00 0.52 12.06
N ILE A 432 -4.62 -0.75 11.94
CA ILE A 432 -3.29 -1.21 12.33
C ILE A 432 -2.22 -0.52 11.50
N GLN A 433 -2.45 -0.36 10.19
CA GLN A 433 -1.54 0.38 9.32
C GLN A 433 -1.41 1.84 9.76
N ARG A 434 -2.53 2.50 10.11
CA ARG A 434 -2.53 3.89 10.59
C ARG A 434 -1.69 4.03 11.85
N GLN A 435 -1.85 3.13 12.81
CA GLN A 435 -1.06 3.14 14.05
C GLN A 435 0.44 2.96 13.78
N ARG A 436 0.82 2.10 12.82
CA ARG A 436 2.23 1.95 12.42
C ARG A 436 2.81 3.24 11.84
N VAL A 437 2.06 3.90 10.95
CA VAL A 437 2.45 5.18 10.36
C VAL A 437 2.61 6.26 11.42
N GLN A 438 1.67 6.36 12.37
CA GLN A 438 1.76 7.31 13.48
C GLN A 438 2.94 7.03 14.40
N ASN A 439 3.20 5.76 14.71
CA ASN A 439 4.37 5.38 15.49
C ASN A 439 5.68 5.77 14.78
N GLU A 440 5.76 5.57 13.47
CA GLU A 440 6.92 5.98 12.68
C GLU A 440 7.10 7.51 12.69
N GLN A 441 6.03 8.29 12.52
CA GLN A 441 6.09 9.75 12.64
C GLN A 441 6.62 10.18 14.01
N ILE A 442 6.13 9.56 15.10
CA ILE A 442 6.61 9.84 16.46
C ILE A 442 8.12 9.58 16.58
N GLN A 443 8.63 8.48 16.02
CA GLN A 443 10.07 8.19 16.03
C GLN A 443 10.87 9.26 15.28
N ILE A 444 10.40 9.70 14.12
CA ILE A 444 11.07 10.75 13.33
C ILE A 444 11.04 12.09 14.08
N TYR A 445 9.93 12.43 14.73
CA TYR A 445 9.85 13.64 15.56
C TYR A 445 10.85 13.61 16.72
N MET A 446 11.04 12.46 17.36
CA MET A 446 12.07 12.30 18.40
C MET A 446 13.47 12.52 17.83
N GLU A 447 13.78 11.96 16.65
CA GLU A 447 15.06 12.20 15.97
C GLU A 447 15.25 13.68 15.62
N GLN A 448 14.22 14.37 15.12
CA GLN A 448 14.26 15.79 14.81
C GLN A 448 14.56 16.65 16.05
N ILE A 449 14.03 16.29 17.22
CA ILE A 449 14.35 16.99 18.47
C ILE A 449 15.85 16.87 18.76
N HIS A 450 16.43 15.67 18.63
CA HIS A 450 17.87 15.46 18.83
C HIS A 450 18.72 16.21 17.80
N LEU A 451 18.32 16.20 16.52
CA LEU A 451 19.00 16.93 15.45
C LEU A 451 18.91 18.45 15.65
N CYS A 452 17.77 18.97 16.09
CA CYS A 452 17.61 20.39 16.38
C CYS A 452 18.53 20.83 17.53
N ASN A 453 18.66 20.00 18.57
CA ASN A 453 19.62 20.25 19.65
C ASN A 453 21.06 20.27 19.11
N ALA A 454 21.45 19.30 18.28
CA ALA A 454 22.77 19.27 17.65
C ALA A 454 23.02 20.52 16.78
N ARG A 455 22.03 20.96 16.01
CA ARG A 455 22.08 22.18 15.20
C ARG A 455 22.32 23.41 16.07
N VAL A 456 21.63 23.52 17.20
CA VAL A 456 21.82 24.62 18.17
C VAL A 456 23.25 24.59 18.72
N PHE A 457 23.79 23.43 19.08
CA PHE A 457 25.18 23.30 19.55
C PHE A 457 26.20 23.76 18.50
N TYR A 458 26.06 23.33 17.23
CA TYR A 458 26.97 23.78 16.17
C TYR A 458 26.86 25.29 15.91
N LYS A 459 25.65 25.86 15.92
CA LYS A 459 25.46 27.32 15.78
C LYS A 459 26.05 28.10 16.95
N GLN A 460 25.92 27.59 18.18
CA GLN A 460 26.57 28.18 19.35
C GLN A 460 28.09 28.12 19.22
N ALA A 461 28.66 27.00 18.79
CA ALA A 461 30.10 26.87 18.58
C ALA A 461 30.64 27.86 17.53
N ASP A 462 29.95 28.02 16.40
CA ASP A 462 30.31 29.00 15.36
C ASP A 462 30.21 30.45 15.87
N MET A 463 29.18 30.75 16.69
CA MET A 463 29.03 32.05 17.33
C MET A 463 30.19 32.35 18.30
N TRP A 464 30.60 31.38 19.13
CA TRP A 464 31.75 31.54 20.03
C TRP A 464 33.05 31.75 19.26
N LEU A 465 33.23 31.04 18.13
CA LEU A 465 34.38 31.24 17.26
C LEU A 465 34.39 32.64 16.66
N SER A 466 33.24 33.11 16.16
CA SER A 466 33.09 34.45 15.60
C SER A 466 33.31 35.56 16.64
N ALA A 467 32.82 35.37 17.88
CA ALA A 467 33.06 36.29 18.99
C ALA A 467 34.56 36.37 19.36
N LYS A 468 35.25 35.24 19.35
CA LYS A 468 36.71 35.17 19.57
C LYS A 468 37.46 35.95 18.47
N GLU A 469 37.11 35.75 17.20
CA GLU A 469 37.70 36.46 16.06
C GLU A 469 37.47 37.98 16.16
N ALA A 470 36.26 38.41 16.50
CA ALA A 470 35.95 39.83 16.71
C ALA A 470 36.78 40.43 17.85
N GLY A 471 36.96 39.71 18.96
CA GLY A 471 37.81 40.14 20.08
C GLY A 471 39.29 40.30 19.68
N LEU A 472 39.81 39.40 18.84
CA LEU A 472 41.16 39.52 18.28
C LEU A 472 41.28 40.75 17.37
N ALA A 473 40.32 40.96 16.47
CA ALA A 473 40.31 42.12 15.57
C ALA A 473 40.26 43.46 16.32
N ILE A 474 39.46 43.54 17.39
CA ILE A 474 39.41 44.75 18.26
C ILE A 474 40.78 45.02 18.90
N ARG A 475 41.47 43.97 19.37
CA ARG A 475 42.81 44.09 19.96
C ARG A 475 43.82 44.58 18.94
N ASP A 476 43.81 44.04 17.73
CA ASP A 476 44.71 44.43 16.65
C ASP A 476 44.47 45.88 16.20
N ALA A 477 43.19 46.30 16.16
CA ALA A 477 42.83 47.69 15.92
C ALA A 477 43.39 48.62 17.01
N TYR A 478 43.27 48.23 18.29
CA TYR A 478 43.81 48.99 19.40
C TYR A 478 45.33 49.16 19.30
N GLN A 479 46.06 48.09 19.01
CA GLN A 479 47.52 48.15 18.79
C GLN A 479 47.90 49.04 17.60
N SER A 480 47.09 49.04 16.54
CA SER A 480 47.31 49.91 15.37
C SER A 480 47.11 51.38 15.72
N VAL A 481 46.10 51.70 16.53
CA VAL A 481 45.88 53.05 17.07
C VAL A 481 47.05 53.48 17.95
N GLU A 482 47.53 52.63 18.87
CA GLU A 482 48.69 52.94 19.70
C GLU A 482 49.94 53.27 18.86
N ARG A 483 50.20 52.49 17.79
CA ARG A 483 51.30 52.76 16.87
C ARG A 483 51.12 54.07 16.11
N ALA A 484 49.90 54.37 15.66
CA ALA A 484 49.59 55.61 14.95
C ALA A 484 49.76 56.84 15.85
N VAL A 485 49.33 56.75 17.11
CA VAL A 485 49.55 57.81 18.12
C VAL A 485 51.05 58.00 18.36
N ALA A 486 51.81 56.92 18.56
CA ALA A 486 53.25 57.02 18.77
C ALA A 486 54.02 57.57 17.55
N LEU A 487 53.50 57.35 16.33
CA LEU A 487 54.03 57.95 15.11
C LEU A 487 53.68 59.44 15.03
N TYR A 488 52.42 59.78 15.31
CA TYR A 488 51.92 61.15 15.33
C TYR A 488 52.71 62.02 16.31
N ASP A 489 52.93 61.54 17.54
CA ASP A 489 53.74 62.22 18.54
C ASP A 489 55.18 62.46 18.04
N ARG A 490 55.79 61.47 17.38
CA ARG A 490 57.13 61.64 16.78
C ARG A 490 57.14 62.69 15.69
N THR A 491 56.17 62.64 14.77
CA THR A 491 56.06 63.61 13.67
C THR A 491 55.83 65.02 14.19
N LEU A 492 55.02 65.21 15.24
CA LEU A 492 54.86 66.52 15.89
C LEU A 492 56.19 67.05 16.44
N VAL A 493 56.96 66.21 17.15
CA VAL A 493 58.27 66.61 17.70
C VAL A 493 59.30 66.88 16.60
N GLU A 494 59.25 66.15 15.48
CA GLU A 494 60.11 66.39 14.33
C GLU A 494 59.74 67.69 13.61
N ASN A 495 58.45 67.96 13.42
CA ASN A 495 57.95 69.20 12.84
C ASN A 495 58.28 70.42 13.71
N ASP A 496 58.12 70.33 15.03
CA ASP A 496 58.49 71.41 15.96
C ASP A 496 59.99 71.73 15.91
N ARG A 497 60.84 70.68 15.84
CA ARG A 497 62.28 70.85 15.63
C ARG A 497 62.59 71.50 14.27
N ALA A 498 61.96 71.04 13.19
CA ALA A 498 62.15 71.60 11.86
C ALA A 498 61.74 73.08 11.82
N LEU A 499 60.59 73.43 12.40
CA LEU A 499 60.11 74.82 12.53
C LEU A 499 61.08 75.67 13.35
N THR A 500 61.59 75.15 14.46
CA THR A 500 62.60 75.83 15.29
C THR A 500 63.90 76.08 14.53
N ASP A 501 64.36 75.12 13.73
CA ASP A 501 65.57 75.26 12.91
C ASP A 501 65.37 76.23 11.73
N ILE A 502 64.18 76.22 11.12
CA ILE A 502 63.77 77.24 10.13
C ILE A 502 63.80 78.62 10.80
N GLN A 503 63.18 78.77 11.98
CA GLN A 503 63.15 80.03 12.75
C GLN A 503 64.55 80.57 13.04
N LYS A 504 65.48 79.71 13.46
CA LYS A 504 66.89 80.09 13.72
C LYS A 504 67.63 80.54 12.45
N ASN A 505 67.27 79.99 11.29
CA ASN A 505 67.95 80.25 10.01
C ASN A 505 67.21 81.22 9.07
N VAL A 506 66.08 81.82 9.49
CA VAL A 506 65.24 82.74 8.69
C VAL A 506 66.05 83.79 7.91
N LYS A 507 67.04 84.42 8.56
CA LYS A 507 67.86 85.46 7.93
C LYS A 507 68.76 84.92 6.81
N ALA A 508 69.27 83.70 6.98
CA ALA A 508 70.10 83.04 5.97
C ALA A 508 69.26 82.49 4.80
N ILE A 509 68.06 81.98 5.11
CA ILE A 509 67.10 81.47 4.12
C ILE A 509 66.61 82.62 3.24
N LYS A 510 66.14 83.74 3.81
CA LYS A 510 65.70 84.94 3.06
C LYS A 510 66.79 85.51 2.14
N LYS A 511 68.06 85.35 2.50
CA LYS A 511 69.20 85.84 1.69
C LYS A 511 69.48 84.96 0.47
N LYS A 512 69.16 83.66 0.52
CA LYS A 512 69.42 82.70 -0.57
C LYS A 512 68.18 82.44 -1.44
N ASN A 513 66.99 82.49 -0.87
CA ASN A 513 65.73 82.33 -1.59
C ASN A 513 64.64 83.14 -0.86
N ALA A 514 64.28 84.29 -1.41
CA ALA A 514 63.43 85.27 -0.72
C ALA A 514 61.95 84.84 -0.61
N GLY A 515 61.44 84.05 -1.55
CA GLY A 515 60.03 83.62 -1.59
C GLY A 515 59.70 82.35 -0.78
N LEU A 516 60.70 81.52 -0.47
CA LEU A 516 60.50 80.22 0.17
C LEU A 516 59.84 80.29 1.57
N ILE A 517 60.02 81.39 2.30
CA ILE A 517 59.38 81.55 3.62
C ILE A 517 57.89 81.88 3.47
N ASP A 518 57.51 82.61 2.42
CA ASP A 518 56.13 82.95 2.15
C ASP A 518 55.37 81.71 1.64
N ASP A 519 56.01 80.88 0.80
CA ASP A 519 55.48 79.58 0.35
C ASP A 519 55.24 78.60 1.53
N ILE A 520 56.18 78.52 2.48
CA ILE A 520 56.04 77.67 3.69
C ILE A 520 54.89 78.14 4.60
N LEU A 521 54.60 79.45 4.63
CA LEU A 521 53.50 80.02 5.42
C LEU A 521 52.14 79.89 4.74
N GLU A 522 52.09 79.65 3.42
CA GLU A 522 50.85 79.31 2.70
C GLU A 522 50.45 77.83 2.87
N ASP A 523 51.43 76.93 3.05
CA ASP A 523 51.23 75.48 3.17
C ASP A 523 51.06 74.96 4.63
N LEU A 524 51.25 75.83 5.64
CA LEU A 524 51.00 75.59 7.07
C LEU A 524 49.57 75.98 7.46
#